data_AF-A0A7Z2GRH6-F1
#
_entry.id   AF-A0A7Z2GRH6-F1
#
_cell.length_a   1.000
_cell.length_b   1.000
_cell.length_c   1.000
_cell.angle_alpha   90.00
_cell.angle_beta   90.00
_cell.angle_gamma   90.00
#
_symmetry.space_group_name_H-M   'P 1'
#
loop_
_entity.id
_entity.type
_entity.pdbx_description
1 polymer ?
#
loop_
_entity_poly.entity_id
_entity_poly.type
_entity_poly.pdbx_seq_one_letter_code
_entity_poly.pdbx_strand_id
1 'polypeptide(L)'
;MTTLNITFPRSIGSTTRFVDASGKAVHLFMIDATLPLYNVVHGTLRFLASEEQVHAQVAALQATGAMPQPDWQWVLDAGFDGSVDGSHQKQWVMKPVAAA
;
A
#
# COMPACT_ATOMS: atom_id res chain seq x y z
N MET A 1 -15.34 15.91 -11.54
CA MET A 1 -14.62 15.16 -10.49
C MET A 1 -13.14 15.44 -10.68
N THR A 2 -12.50 16.08 -9.72
CA THR A 2 -11.06 16.39 -9.79
C THR A 2 -10.30 15.13 -9.41
N THR A 3 -9.73 14.42 -10.37
CA THR A 3 -8.86 13.28 -10.07
C THR A 3 -7.67 13.79 -9.26
N LEU A 4 -7.43 13.26 -8.06
CA LEU A 4 -6.22 13.59 -7.30
C LEU A 4 -5.04 13.06 -8.10
N ASN A 5 -4.20 13.95 -8.62
CA ASN A 5 -2.99 13.55 -9.33
C ASN A 5 -1.93 13.13 -8.30
N ILE A 6 -1.86 11.84 -8.01
CA ILE A 6 -0.93 11.27 -7.03
C ILE A 6 0.45 11.18 -7.68
N THR A 7 1.45 11.84 -7.09
CA THR A 7 2.85 11.66 -7.51
C THR A 7 3.49 10.59 -6.66
N PHE A 8 3.78 9.41 -7.19
CA PHE A 8 4.34 8.31 -6.40
C PHE A 8 5.84 8.52 -6.08
N PRO A 9 6.28 8.23 -4.85
CA PRO A 9 7.70 8.25 -4.51
C PRO A 9 8.43 7.14 -5.28
N ARG A 10 9.59 7.45 -5.87
CA ARG A 10 10.34 6.53 -6.74
C ARG A 10 11.56 5.87 -6.08
N SER A 11 11.82 6.19 -4.82
CA SER A 11 12.92 5.60 -4.06
C SER A 11 12.49 5.27 -2.63
N ILE A 12 13.09 4.23 -2.07
CA ILE A 12 12.89 3.83 -0.67
C ILE A 12 13.30 5.00 0.23
N GLY A 13 12.47 5.28 1.24
CA GLY A 13 12.65 6.42 2.15
C GLY A 13 12.06 7.75 1.62
N SER A 14 11.69 7.84 0.35
CA SER A 14 10.91 8.98 -0.15
C SER A 14 9.44 8.89 0.25
N THR A 15 8.83 10.06 0.43
CA THR A 15 7.44 10.18 0.86
C THR A 15 6.68 11.12 -0.06
N THR A 16 5.45 10.75 -0.42
CA THR A 16 4.47 11.67 -0.97
C THR A 16 3.40 11.95 0.07
N ARG A 17 3.01 13.21 0.20
CA ARG A 17 1.89 13.63 1.05
C ARG A 17 0.91 14.46 0.23
N PHE A 18 -0.37 14.15 0.35
CA PHE A 18 -1.46 14.99 -0.16
C PHE A 18 -2.58 15.06 0.87
N VAL A 19 -3.48 16.02 0.70
CA VAL A 19 -4.58 16.29 1.62
C VAL A 19 -5.89 15.98 0.91
N ASP A 20 -6.78 15.25 1.58
CA ASP A 20 -8.11 14.96 1.06
C ASP A 20 -9.08 16.14 1.24
N ALA A 21 -10.30 16.00 0.73
CA ALA A 21 -11.32 17.05 0.83
C ALA A 21 -11.74 17.38 2.27
N SER A 22 -11.47 16.49 3.24
CA SER A 22 -11.76 16.69 4.66
C SER A 22 -10.60 17.36 5.41
N GLY A 23 -9.49 17.68 4.74
CA GLY A 23 -8.30 18.25 5.37
C GLY A 23 -7.37 17.21 5.99
N LYS A 24 -7.65 15.91 5.85
CA LYS A 24 -6.78 14.85 6.38
C LYS A 24 -5.68 14.51 5.39
N ALA A 25 -4.48 14.27 5.93
CA ALA A 25 -3.34 13.91 5.10
C ALA A 25 -3.33 12.41 4.79
N VAL A 26 -3.05 12.10 3.52
CA VAL A 26 -2.64 10.76 3.07
C VAL A 26 -1.14 10.80 2.84
N HIS A 27 -0.42 9.84 3.41
CA HIS A 27 1.01 9.67 3.23
C HIS A 27 1.30 8.35 2.51
N LEU A 28 2.20 8.40 1.54
CA LEU A 28 2.70 7.24 0.79
C LEU A 28 4.20 7.14 1.00
N PHE A 29 4.67 6.02 1.52
CA PHE A 29 6.09 5.72 1.69
C PHE A 29 6.46 4.53 0.82
N MET A 30 7.48 4.64 -0.02
CA MET A 30 7.95 3.48 -0.80
C MET A 30 8.65 2.49 0.11
N ILE A 31 8.25 1.22 0.04
CA ILE A 31 8.79 0.11 0.83
C ILE A 31 9.69 -0.78 -0.04
N ASP A 32 9.29 -1.02 -1.28
CA ASP A 32 10.06 -1.81 -2.24
C ASP A 32 9.96 -1.17 -3.62
N ALA A 33 11.09 -1.09 -4.32
CA ALA A 33 11.18 -0.51 -5.67
C ALA A 33 11.17 -1.56 -6.78
N THR A 34 11.49 -2.82 -6.45
CA THR A 34 11.47 -3.94 -7.41
C THR A 34 10.03 -4.39 -7.69
N LEU A 35 9.21 -4.32 -6.65
CA LEU A 35 7.76 -4.36 -6.71
C LEU A 35 7.28 -3.04 -6.11
N PRO A 36 6.83 -2.04 -6.91
CA PRO A 36 6.43 -0.71 -6.43
C PRO A 36 5.33 -0.78 -5.37
N LEU A 37 5.77 -0.98 -4.12
CA LEU A 37 4.93 -1.27 -2.97
C LEU A 37 5.07 -0.13 -1.98
N TYR A 38 3.92 0.37 -1.54
CA TYR A 38 3.83 1.57 -0.73
C TYR A 38 3.16 1.26 0.60
N ASN A 39 3.70 1.82 1.68
CA ASN A 39 2.99 1.94 2.94
C ASN A 39 2.12 3.19 2.90
N VAL A 40 0.81 2.99 2.95
CA VAL A 40 -0.22 4.02 2.92
C VAL A 40 -0.64 4.32 4.36
N VAL A 41 -0.69 5.60 4.71
CA VAL A 41 -1.17 6.06 6.02
C VAL A 41 -2.23 7.15 5.82
N HIS A 42 -3.43 6.92 6.36
CA HIS A 42 -4.53 7.89 6.38
C HIS A 42 -5.25 7.82 7.73
N GLY A 43 -5.06 8.83 8.57
CA GLY A 43 -5.58 8.78 9.95
C GLY A 43 -4.99 7.60 10.74
N THR A 44 -5.86 6.72 11.25
CA THR A 44 -5.48 5.48 11.95
C THR A 44 -5.28 4.30 11.01
N LEU A 45 -5.70 4.42 9.75
CA LEU A 45 -5.59 3.36 8.75
C LEU A 45 -4.16 3.29 8.21
N ARG A 46 -3.57 2.11 8.26
CA ARG A 46 -2.24 1.81 7.71
C ARG A 46 -2.25 0.47 7.00
N PHE A 47 -1.76 0.44 5.77
CA PHE A 47 -1.67 -0.79 4.98
C PHE A 47 -0.63 -0.67 3.87
N LEU A 48 -0.25 -1.82 3.32
CA LEU A 48 0.61 -1.89 2.14
C LEU A 48 -0.25 -2.00 0.88
N ALA A 49 0.18 -1.33 -0.19
CA ALA A 49 -0.55 -1.31 -1.46
C ALA A 49 0.40 -1.12 -2.65
N SER A 50 0.07 -1.74 -3.77
CA SER A 50 0.64 -1.39 -5.07
C SER A 50 0.13 -0.02 -5.54
N GLU A 51 0.73 0.53 -6.60
CA GLU A 51 0.26 1.77 -7.24
C GLU A 51 -1.22 1.72 -7.64
N GLU A 52 -1.65 0.60 -8.24
CA GLU A 52 -3.06 0.37 -8.63
C GLU A 52 -4.00 0.35 -7.41
N GLN A 53 -3.60 -0.34 -6.35
CA GLN A 53 -4.36 -0.39 -5.10
C GLN A 53 -4.47 0.99 -4.43
N VAL A 54 -3.39 1.80 -4.47
CA VAL A 54 -3.43 3.18 -3.99
C VAL A 54 -4.40 4.01 -4.81
N HIS A 55 -4.39 3.89 -6.14
CA HIS A 55 -5.34 4.59 -7.00
C HIS A 55 -6.79 4.22 -6.69
N ALA A 56 -7.10 2.93 -6.52
CA ALA A 56 -8.43 2.47 -6.16
C ALA A 56 -8.88 3.03 -4.79
N GLN A 57 -7.98 3.01 -3.80
CA GLN A 57 -8.23 3.54 -2.45
C GLN A 57 -8.50 5.05 -2.46
N VAL A 58 -7.72 5.81 -3.23
CA VAL A 58 -7.93 7.25 -3.37
C VAL A 58 -9.21 7.55 -4.14
N ALA A 59 -9.55 6.79 -5.19
CA ALA A 59 -10.81 6.94 -5.89
C ALA A 59 -12.01 6.70 -4.96
N ALA A 60 -11.95 5.66 -4.12
CA ALA A 60 -12.97 5.39 -3.10
C ALA A 60 -13.07 6.52 -2.07
N LEU A 61 -11.93 7.04 -1.59
CA LEU A 61 -11.88 8.21 -0.71
C LEU A 61 -12.54 9.44 -1.35
N GLN A 62 -12.29 9.70 -2.63
CA GLN A 62 -12.91 10.81 -3.34
C GLN A 62 -14.41 10.63 -3.54
N ALA A 63 -14.88 9.41 -3.77
CA ALA A 63 -16.29 9.11 -4.01
C ALA A 63 -17.12 9.10 -2.71
N THR A 64 -16.56 8.58 -1.62
CA THR A 64 -17.30 8.29 -0.38
C THR A 64 -16.92 9.18 0.80
N GLY A 65 -15.80 9.91 0.71
CA GLY A 65 -15.23 10.66 1.82
C GLY A 65 -14.47 9.82 2.84
N ALA A 66 -14.36 8.50 2.63
CA ALA A 66 -13.63 7.58 3.49
C ALA A 66 -12.76 6.62 2.67
N MET A 67 -11.55 6.35 3.17
CA MET A 67 -10.70 5.30 2.59
C MET A 67 -11.14 3.95 3.15
N PRO A 68 -11.58 2.99 2.32
CA PRO A 68 -12.03 1.70 2.81
C PRO A 68 -10.87 0.89 3.41
N GLN A 69 -11.18 0.08 4.42
CA GLN A 69 -10.23 -0.89 4.94
C GLN A 69 -9.92 -1.92 3.82
N PRO A 70 -8.64 -2.21 3.53
CA PRO A 70 -8.29 -3.18 2.51
C PRO A 70 -8.71 -4.59 2.92
N ASP A 71 -9.19 -5.35 1.95
CA ASP A 71 -9.47 -6.78 2.05
C ASP A 71 -8.25 -7.65 1.66
N TRP A 72 -7.10 -7.01 1.45
CA TRP A 72 -5.80 -7.64 1.20
C TRP A 72 -4.76 -7.28 2.25
N GLN A 73 -3.72 -8.11 2.33
CA GLN A 73 -2.52 -7.89 3.12
C GLN A 73 -1.29 -8.31 2.32
N TRP A 74 -0.32 -7.41 2.19
CA TRP A 74 1.01 -7.79 1.72
C TRP A 74 1.86 -8.29 2.88
N VAL A 75 2.44 -9.46 2.71
CA VAL A 75 3.34 -10.10 3.68
C VAL A 75 4.65 -10.39 2.97
N LEU A 76 5.77 -10.08 3.63
CA LEU A 76 7.08 -10.50 3.15
C LEU A 76 7.25 -11.98 3.50
N ASP A 77 7.18 -12.85 2.49
CA ASP A 77 7.55 -14.25 2.66
C ASP A 77 9.07 -14.35 2.74
N ALA A 78 9.55 -14.66 3.93
CA ALA A 78 10.97 -14.77 4.23
C ALA A 78 11.56 -16.14 3.87
N GLY A 79 10.76 -17.11 3.43
CA GLY A 79 11.22 -18.40 2.92
C GLY A 79 11.82 -19.35 3.96
N PHE A 80 11.49 -19.18 5.25
CA PHE A 80 12.08 -19.99 6.33
C PHE A 80 11.45 -21.38 6.52
N ASP A 81 10.26 -21.63 5.97
CA ASP A 81 9.63 -22.95 6.07
C ASP A 81 10.18 -23.90 4.98
N GLY A 82 11.22 -24.66 5.34
CA GLY A 82 11.51 -25.96 4.71
C GLY A 82 12.66 -26.08 3.72
N SER A 83 13.53 -25.08 3.53
CA SER A 83 14.61 -25.20 2.53
C SER A 83 15.84 -25.95 3.07
N VAL A 84 15.92 -27.24 2.73
CA VAL A 84 17.16 -28.05 2.75
C VAL A 84 17.90 -27.95 1.39
N ASP A 85 17.31 -27.26 0.41
CA ASP A 85 17.73 -27.14 -0.99
C ASP A 85 18.19 -25.72 -1.43
N GLY A 86 18.07 -24.71 -0.57
CA GLY A 86 18.94 -23.53 -0.59
C GLY A 86 18.59 -22.36 -1.51
N SER A 87 17.36 -22.16 -2.00
CA SER A 87 16.91 -20.79 -2.37
C SER A 87 15.40 -20.63 -2.58
N HIS A 88 14.70 -20.08 -1.59
CA HIS A 88 13.51 -19.26 -1.86
C HIS A 88 13.89 -17.80 -1.61
N GLN A 89 13.89 -16.98 -2.67
CA GLN A 89 14.17 -15.55 -2.54
C GLN A 89 13.05 -14.90 -1.72
N LYS A 90 13.43 -14.00 -0.80
CA LYS A 90 12.47 -13.18 -0.03
C LYS A 90 11.59 -12.43 -1.01
N GLN A 91 10.29 -12.66 -0.95
CA GLN A 91 9.34 -12.05 -1.90
C GLN A 91 8.10 -11.55 -1.19
N TRP A 92 7.56 -10.43 -1.68
CA TRP A 92 6.27 -9.93 -1.24
C TRP A 92 5.15 -10.79 -1.83
N VAL A 93 4.25 -11.25 -0.97
CA VAL A 93 3.08 -12.03 -1.36
C VAL A 93 1.83 -11.33 -0.84
N MET A 94 0.84 -11.17 -1.71
CA MET A 94 -0.47 -10.68 -1.33
C MET A 94 -1.34 -11.85 -0.83
N LYS A 95 -1.95 -11.68 0.33
CA LYS A 95 -2.89 -12.61 0.94
C LYS A 95 -4.23 -11.91 1.16
N PRO A 96 -5.37 -12.61 1.07
CA PRO A 96 -6.64 -12.06 1.50
C PRO A 96 -6.61 -11.84 3.02
N VAL A 97 -7.24 -10.77 3.48
CA VAL A 97 -7.53 -10.61 4.91
C VAL A 97 -8.63 -11.62 5.24
N ALA A 98 -8.35 -12.56 6.15
CA ALA A 98 -9.36 -13.49 6.61
C ALA A 98 -10.55 -12.71 7.17
N ALA A 99 -11.77 -13.05 6.74
CA ALA A 99 -12.97 -12.53 7.38
C ALA A 99 -12.93 -12.96 8.85
N ALA A 100 -12.92 -11.97 9.75
CA ALA A 100 -13.01 -12.20 11.19
C ALA A 100 -14.43 -12.67 11.58
#